data_AF-A0A9P8ZKC9-F1
#
_entry.id   AF-A0A9P8ZKC9-F1
#
_cell.length_a   1.000
_cell.length_b   1.000
_cell.length_c   1.000
_cell.angle_alpha   90.00
_cell.angle_beta   90.00
_cell.angle_gamma   90.00
#
_symmetry.space_group_name_H-M   'P 1'
#
loop_
_entity.id
_entity.type
_entity.pdbx_description
1 polymer ?
#
loop_
_entity_poly.entity_id
_entity_poly.type
_entity_poly.pdbx_seq_one_letter_code
_entity_poly.pdbx_strand_id
1 'polypeptide(L)'
;MIIDPKTLDEDAPPAYDQVTTSGSGTSGSQQLSLETKRPLPEAGSPIRSETALDSASPASALFGPRPGRGSPQSALSSSSSWFPISFLGVGSSKTDRDVKQTVIGLVRDLVHHGGESPDAIGILQSCAEACRARGLSLENILQEASIEGHTPLYWAILKRSGSGTSQQISLVDLLMSFPLAPPALADARAACLLTSDDNIFQRLRHSPGCAGLNAAEELLLGAQPADEVIVENAVGTHGAFKVTMHLVHLQKRMRVSRKLAIEFIARGRIWTLAFQIATPADRHHAPPGSWIVTVAIDESSPTTLLDSMLQIQPMYPVSPVFGSPNQYPVRSTTPAPLSTPTAAGAAAAAWNSLKLGGSTKKLEPISLRLRSGPSPLGERDWRDATRRRRAMATLSAVTGGAGLEFDGCPHLNLDGSLDATFEAELTHRSEDAECNIM
;
A
#
# COMPACT_ATOMS: atom_id res chain seq x y z
N MET A 1 21.39 -21.49 -55.08
CA MET A 1 20.27 -20.60 -54.73
C MET A 1 20.92 -19.32 -54.22
N ILE A 2 20.94 -18.30 -55.06
CA ILE A 2 21.66 -17.04 -54.86
C ILE A 2 20.60 -16.03 -54.41
N ILE A 3 20.83 -15.36 -53.27
CA ILE A 3 19.96 -14.29 -52.78
C ILE A 3 20.74 -13.00 -52.90
N ASP A 4 20.28 -12.14 -53.80
CA ASP A 4 20.70 -10.74 -53.96
C ASP A 4 20.19 -9.89 -52.80
N PRO A 5 21.00 -8.96 -52.25
CA PRO A 5 20.53 -7.91 -51.37
C PRO A 5 20.63 -6.55 -52.08
N LYS A 6 19.50 -5.92 -52.42
CA LYS A 6 19.47 -4.48 -52.74
C LYS A 6 18.08 -3.86 -52.59
N THR A 7 18.10 -2.69 -51.92
CA THR A 7 17.20 -1.52 -52.02
C THR A 7 15.78 -1.72 -51.50
N LEU A 8 15.25 -0.93 -50.56
CA LEU A 8 14.76 0.47 -50.62
C LEU A 8 14.14 0.73 -49.22
N ASP A 9 13.92 1.90 -48.63
CA ASP A 9 14.10 3.32 -48.91
C ASP A 9 13.98 4.05 -47.56
N GLU A 10 14.60 5.23 -47.45
CA GLU A 10 14.45 6.18 -46.35
C GLU A 10 13.00 6.69 -46.24
N ASP A 11 12.36 6.46 -45.10
CA ASP A 11 11.06 7.05 -44.74
C ASP A 11 11.30 8.22 -43.76
N ALA A 12 11.15 9.45 -44.27
CA ALA A 12 11.28 10.68 -43.50
C ALA A 12 10.02 10.91 -42.65
N PRO A 13 10.14 11.46 -41.42
CA PRO A 13 8.98 11.69 -40.57
C PRO A 13 8.11 12.87 -41.06
N PRO A 14 6.78 12.81 -40.86
CA PRO A 14 5.86 13.85 -41.30
C PRO A 14 6.02 15.15 -40.50
N ALA A 15 5.90 16.28 -41.20
CA ALA A 15 5.85 17.62 -40.63
C ALA A 15 4.53 17.84 -39.86
N TYR A 16 4.62 18.41 -38.65
CA TYR A 16 3.46 18.86 -37.89
C TYR A 16 3.07 20.27 -38.31
N ASP A 17 1.85 20.41 -38.85
CA ASP A 17 1.21 21.69 -39.10
C ASP A 17 0.81 22.38 -37.78
N GLN A 18 1.07 23.68 -37.73
CA GLN A 18 0.78 24.56 -36.61
C GLN A 18 -0.72 24.90 -36.57
N VAL A 19 -1.37 24.64 -35.43
CA VAL A 19 -2.75 25.06 -35.18
C VAL A 19 -2.78 26.57 -34.96
N THR A 20 -3.45 27.27 -35.88
CA THR A 20 -3.77 28.69 -35.78
C THR A 20 -5.05 28.89 -34.95
N THR A 21 -4.91 29.61 -33.84
CA THR A 21 -6.01 30.03 -32.97
C THR A 21 -6.83 31.10 -33.68
N SER A 22 -7.96 30.69 -34.26
CA SER A 22 -8.93 31.61 -34.87
C SER A 22 -10.03 31.92 -33.84
N GLY A 23 -9.93 33.09 -33.22
CA GLY A 23 -11.05 33.70 -32.52
C GLY A 23 -12.10 34.17 -33.52
N SER A 24 -13.37 33.90 -33.23
CA SER A 24 -14.48 34.64 -33.83
C SER A 24 -15.57 34.79 -32.78
N GLY A 25 -15.90 36.04 -32.50
CA GLY A 25 -17.00 36.41 -31.63
C GLY A 25 -18.31 36.64 -32.39
N THR A 26 -19.30 36.99 -31.57
CA THR A 26 -20.46 37.83 -31.87
C THR A 26 -21.61 37.25 -32.71
N SER A 27 -22.73 36.97 -32.04
CA SER A 27 -23.93 37.83 -32.01
C SER A 27 -25.29 37.12 -32.22
N GLY A 28 -26.22 37.47 -31.32
CA GLY A 28 -27.68 37.46 -31.51
C GLY A 28 -28.37 36.12 -31.26
N SER A 29 -29.57 36.01 -30.68
CA SER A 29 -30.51 36.92 -30.00
C SER A 29 -31.74 36.07 -29.61
N GLN A 30 -32.57 36.60 -28.71
CA GLN A 30 -33.93 36.17 -28.31
C GLN A 30 -33.97 35.19 -27.12
N GLN A 31 -34.24 35.64 -25.88
CA GLN A 31 -35.45 36.26 -25.33
C GLN A 31 -36.66 35.30 -25.34
N LEU A 32 -36.97 34.70 -24.19
CA LEU A 32 -38.33 34.61 -23.65
C LEU A 32 -38.31 34.15 -22.19
N SER A 33 -38.86 35.04 -21.36
CA SER A 33 -39.14 34.88 -19.93
C SER A 33 -40.10 33.74 -19.65
N LEU A 34 -39.93 33.07 -18.51
CA LEU A 34 -41.05 32.71 -17.64
C LEU A 34 -40.57 32.55 -16.19
N GLU A 35 -40.81 33.64 -15.47
CA GLU A 35 -40.84 33.78 -14.03
C GLU A 35 -41.66 32.66 -13.39
N THR A 36 -41.08 31.86 -12.49
CA THR A 36 -41.86 31.11 -11.49
C THR A 36 -41.16 31.17 -10.15
N LYS A 37 -41.76 32.00 -9.32
CA LYS A 37 -41.45 32.37 -7.93
C LYS A 37 -41.92 31.25 -7.00
N ARG A 38 -41.02 30.69 -6.17
CA ARG A 38 -41.39 29.94 -4.95
C ARG A 38 -40.32 30.09 -3.85
N PRO A 39 -40.72 29.97 -2.57
CA PRO A 39 -40.15 30.74 -1.47
C PRO A 39 -39.08 29.98 -0.68
N LEU A 40 -38.12 30.74 -0.16
CA LEU A 40 -37.27 30.37 0.97
C LEU A 40 -38.14 30.12 2.22
N PRO A 41 -37.84 29.09 3.02
CA PRO A 41 -38.07 29.11 4.44
C PRO A 41 -36.81 29.49 5.21
N GLU A 42 -37.08 30.22 6.29
CA GLU A 42 -36.18 30.89 7.20
C GLU A 42 -35.30 29.96 8.05
N ALA A 43 -34.16 30.54 8.42
CA ALA A 43 -33.46 30.51 9.69
C ALA A 43 -33.85 29.41 10.71
N GLY A 44 -32.88 28.53 10.96
CA GLY A 44 -32.79 27.74 12.19
C GLY A 44 -31.32 27.56 12.57
N SER A 45 -30.79 28.50 13.36
CA SER A 45 -29.50 28.33 14.04
C SER A 45 -29.54 27.17 15.03
N PRO A 46 -28.41 26.48 15.24
CA PRO A 46 -28.04 26.19 16.62
C PRO A 46 -26.59 26.57 16.91
N ILE A 47 -26.47 27.47 17.88
CA ILE A 47 -25.64 27.34 19.09
C ILE A 47 -24.21 26.84 18.85
N ARG A 48 -23.35 27.85 18.73
CA ARG A 48 -21.90 27.83 18.93
C ARG A 48 -21.62 27.52 20.40
N SER A 49 -21.13 26.32 20.69
CA SER A 49 -20.53 26.01 22.00
C SER A 49 -19.03 26.25 21.93
N GLU A 50 -18.63 27.42 22.41
CA GLU A 50 -17.27 27.72 22.84
C GLU A 50 -16.99 26.95 24.13
N THR A 51 -15.99 26.07 24.10
CA THR A 51 -15.23 25.71 25.30
C THR A 51 -13.76 25.78 24.92
N ALA A 52 -13.19 26.96 25.12
CA ALA A 52 -11.77 27.14 25.34
C ALA A 52 -11.46 26.57 26.73
N LEU A 53 -10.53 25.61 26.79
CA LEU A 53 -9.80 25.31 28.01
C LEU A 53 -8.31 25.30 27.64
N ASP A 54 -7.67 26.37 28.10
CA ASP A 54 -6.24 26.52 28.25
C ASP A 54 -5.64 25.28 28.92
N SER A 55 -4.62 24.69 28.30
CA SER A 55 -3.74 23.75 28.97
C SER A 55 -2.32 24.29 28.90
N ALA A 56 -1.89 24.75 30.07
CA ALA A 56 -0.65 25.47 30.32
C ALA A 56 0.59 24.62 30.04
N SER A 57 1.60 25.28 29.47
CA SER A 57 2.99 24.82 29.43
C SER A 57 3.58 24.75 30.85
N PRO A 58 4.43 23.78 31.17
CA PRO A 58 5.43 23.95 32.20
C PRO A 58 6.76 24.39 31.56
N ALA A 59 7.09 25.66 31.79
CA ALA A 59 8.45 26.15 31.76
C ALA A 59 9.22 25.57 32.96
N SER A 60 10.40 25.01 32.73
CA SER A 60 11.35 24.67 33.80
C SER A 60 12.77 25.08 33.43
N ALA A 61 13.19 26.12 34.14
CA ALA A 61 14.51 26.35 34.73
C ALA A 61 15.76 26.47 33.82
N LEU A 62 16.09 27.75 33.59
CA LEU A 62 17.43 28.31 33.58
C LEU A 62 18.27 27.85 34.78
N PHE A 63 19.46 27.28 34.52
CA PHE A 63 20.66 27.43 35.35
C PHE A 63 21.92 27.33 34.47
N GLY A 64 22.63 28.46 34.31
CA GLY A 64 24.10 28.45 34.23
C GLY A 64 24.68 28.73 35.63
N PRO A 65 25.98 29.05 35.81
CA PRO A 65 27.13 28.95 34.90
C PRO A 65 28.37 28.27 35.56
N ARG A 66 29.38 27.83 34.78
CA ARG A 66 30.80 28.20 35.00
C ARG A 66 31.78 27.57 33.99
N PRO A 67 32.76 28.33 33.49
CA PRO A 67 33.85 27.83 32.67
C PRO A 67 35.02 27.34 33.53
N GLY A 68 35.45 26.10 33.30
CA GLY A 68 36.70 25.52 33.82
C GLY A 68 37.84 25.70 32.82
N ARG A 69 38.96 26.23 33.30
CA ARG A 69 40.16 26.65 32.57
C ARG A 69 41.32 25.71 32.93
N GLY A 70 42.13 25.33 31.93
CA GLY A 70 43.43 24.63 32.07
C GLY A 70 43.34 23.13 31.79
N SER A 71 44.25 22.46 31.07
CA SER A 71 45.58 22.81 30.54
C SER A 71 46.00 21.75 29.48
N PRO A 72 47.13 21.93 28.77
CA PRO A 72 47.44 21.33 27.45
C PRO A 72 48.39 20.11 27.49
N GLN A 73 48.73 19.61 26.28
CA GLN A 73 49.67 18.52 25.88
C GLN A 73 48.91 17.21 25.54
N SER A 74 49.14 16.48 24.45
CA SER A 74 50.20 16.45 23.43
C SER A 74 49.72 15.46 22.34
N ALA A 75 49.72 15.86 21.06
CA ALA A 75 50.62 15.37 20.01
C ALA A 75 50.09 14.18 19.17
N LEU A 76 50.02 14.47 17.85
CA LEU A 76 50.20 13.60 16.68
C LEU A 76 49.08 12.61 16.32
N SER A 77 48.28 12.98 15.31
CA SER A 77 47.88 12.06 14.23
C SER A 77 47.15 12.79 13.09
N SER A 78 47.67 12.58 11.88
CA SER A 78 47.04 12.64 10.57
C SER A 78 46.46 13.98 10.06
N SER A 79 47.19 14.55 9.11
CA SER A 79 46.83 15.70 8.31
C SER A 79 45.90 15.32 7.15
N SER A 80 44.68 15.82 7.15
CA SER A 80 43.97 16.20 5.92
C SER A 80 43.02 17.35 6.26
N SER A 81 43.63 18.53 6.33
CA SER A 81 42.98 19.80 6.64
C SER A 81 42.12 20.26 5.47
N TRP A 82 40.81 20.08 5.58
CA TRP A 82 39.81 20.73 4.74
C TRP A 82 39.19 21.87 5.57
N PHE A 83 39.76 23.06 5.37
CA PHE A 83 39.45 24.42 5.86
C PHE A 83 38.36 24.63 6.94
N PRO A 84 38.69 25.33 8.05
CA PRO A 84 37.71 25.97 8.92
C PRO A 84 37.50 27.43 8.48
N ILE A 85 36.35 27.74 7.88
CA ILE A 85 35.88 29.12 7.72
C ILE A 85 34.47 29.23 8.27
N SER A 86 34.39 29.68 9.52
CA SER A 86 33.17 30.20 10.14
C SER A 86 33.33 31.71 10.25
N PHE A 87 32.82 32.48 9.28
CA PHE A 87 32.56 33.90 9.49
C PHE A 87 31.50 34.43 8.50
N LEU A 88 30.35 34.82 9.05
CA LEU A 88 29.22 35.58 8.47
C LEU A 88 28.22 34.83 7.56
N GLY A 89 27.07 34.50 8.18
CA GLY A 89 25.93 33.72 7.67
C GLY A 89 25.07 34.36 6.57
N VAL A 90 25.71 34.86 5.50
CA VAL A 90 25.03 35.19 4.23
C VAL A 90 25.53 34.27 3.08
N GLY A 91 26.52 33.41 3.36
CA GLY A 91 27.07 32.46 2.39
C GLY A 91 26.58 31.00 2.51
N SER A 92 25.80 30.64 3.54
CA SER A 92 25.43 29.21 3.77
C SER A 92 24.59 28.66 2.62
N SER A 93 23.69 29.46 2.06
CA SER A 93 22.78 29.01 1.00
C SER A 93 23.50 28.56 -0.27
N LYS A 94 24.69 29.08 -0.57
CA LYS A 94 25.46 28.65 -1.74
C LYS A 94 26.11 27.30 -1.47
N THR A 95 26.79 27.16 -0.34
CA THR A 95 27.42 25.89 0.04
C THR A 95 26.40 24.78 0.22
N ASP A 96 25.20 25.09 0.74
CA ASP A 96 24.14 24.11 0.96
C ASP A 96 23.56 23.60 -0.37
N ARG A 97 23.41 24.49 -1.36
CA ARG A 97 23.02 24.12 -2.73
C ARG A 97 24.08 23.27 -3.40
N ASP A 98 25.36 23.59 -3.23
CA ASP A 98 26.46 22.82 -3.80
C ASP A 98 26.48 21.40 -3.21
N VAL A 99 26.37 21.26 -1.88
CA VAL A 99 26.29 19.96 -1.20
C VAL A 99 25.07 19.16 -1.68
N LYS A 100 23.90 19.79 -1.73
CA LYS A 100 22.68 19.16 -2.24
C LYS A 100 22.85 18.68 -3.69
N GLN A 101 23.44 19.49 -4.56
CA GLN A 101 23.68 19.13 -5.96
C GLN A 101 24.68 17.97 -6.07
N THR A 102 25.72 17.94 -5.24
CA THR A 102 26.67 16.82 -5.17
C THR A 102 25.96 15.54 -4.74
N VAL A 103 25.14 15.58 -3.70
CA VAL A 103 24.38 14.42 -3.22
C VAL A 103 23.42 13.90 -4.30
N ILE A 104 22.68 14.79 -4.97
CA ILE A 104 21.80 14.42 -6.08
C ILE A 104 22.60 13.78 -7.22
N GLY A 105 23.78 14.32 -7.55
CA GLY A 105 24.67 13.74 -8.56
C GLY A 105 25.08 12.31 -8.23
N LEU A 106 25.56 12.08 -6.99
CA LEU A 106 25.95 10.75 -6.52
C LEU A 106 24.77 9.76 -6.52
N VAL A 107 23.60 10.20 -6.05
CA VAL A 107 22.39 9.36 -6.04
C VAL A 107 21.93 9.05 -7.45
N ARG A 108 21.98 10.01 -8.37
CA ARG A 108 21.70 9.80 -9.79
C ARG A 108 22.63 8.76 -10.38
N ASP A 109 23.93 8.82 -10.07
CA ASP A 109 24.89 7.84 -10.54
C ASP A 109 24.56 6.44 -9.96
N LEU A 110 24.26 6.32 -8.67
CA LEU A 110 23.85 5.05 -8.06
C LEU A 110 22.62 4.43 -8.76
N VAL A 111 21.63 5.27 -9.07
CA VAL A 111 20.41 4.86 -9.78
C VAL A 111 20.72 4.42 -11.22
N HIS A 112 21.64 5.10 -11.93
CA HIS A 112 22.05 4.70 -13.28
C HIS A 112 22.78 3.35 -13.32
N HIS A 113 23.51 3.00 -12.27
CA HIS A 113 24.17 1.69 -12.15
C HIS A 113 23.24 0.57 -11.66
N GLY A 114 21.91 0.77 -11.70
CA GLY A 114 20.92 -0.25 -11.35
C GLY A 114 20.78 -0.53 -9.85
N GLY A 115 21.44 0.25 -8.99
CA GLY A 115 21.37 0.09 -7.53
C GLY A 115 21.98 -1.21 -6.99
N GLU A 116 22.67 -1.99 -7.82
CA GLU A 116 23.35 -3.24 -7.47
C GLU A 116 24.81 -3.02 -7.02
N SER A 117 25.26 -1.76 -6.98
CA SER A 117 26.59 -1.45 -6.48
C SER A 117 26.67 -1.78 -4.98
N PRO A 118 27.61 -2.64 -4.55
CA PRO A 118 27.81 -2.93 -3.13
C PRO A 118 28.21 -1.68 -2.32
N ASP A 119 28.71 -0.65 -3.00
CA ASP A 119 29.14 0.61 -2.41
C ASP A 119 27.98 1.59 -2.17
N ALA A 120 26.75 1.26 -2.61
CA ALA A 120 25.59 2.15 -2.48
C ALA A 120 25.32 2.57 -1.03
N ILE A 121 25.45 1.65 -0.08
CA ILE A 121 25.29 1.93 1.35
C ILE A 121 26.35 2.92 1.83
N GLY A 122 27.62 2.70 1.48
CA GLY A 122 28.73 3.56 1.88
C GLY A 122 28.60 4.98 1.30
N ILE A 123 28.18 5.09 0.04
CA ILE A 123 27.95 6.37 -0.64
C ILE A 123 26.79 7.13 0.02
N LEU A 124 25.65 6.47 0.29
CA LEU A 124 24.52 7.10 0.96
C LEU A 124 24.85 7.50 2.40
N GLN A 125 25.64 6.70 3.12
CA GLN A 125 26.11 7.06 4.45
C GLN A 125 27.00 8.31 4.42
N SER A 126 27.93 8.39 3.47
CA SER A 126 28.76 9.57 3.26
C SER A 126 27.91 10.81 2.92
N CYS A 127 26.89 10.65 2.06
CA CYS A 127 25.93 11.71 1.77
C CYS A 127 25.16 12.16 3.02
N ALA A 128 24.75 11.23 3.88
CA ALA A 128 24.04 11.52 5.11
C ALA A 128 24.90 12.33 6.09
N GLU A 129 26.17 11.98 6.23
CA GLU A 129 27.14 12.71 7.07
C GLU A 129 27.40 14.12 6.53
N ALA A 130 27.58 14.26 5.21
CA ALA A 130 27.74 15.56 4.56
C ALA A 130 26.51 16.47 4.72
N CYS A 131 25.31 15.91 4.59
CA CYS A 131 24.05 16.64 4.82
C CYS A 131 23.93 17.07 6.29
N ARG A 132 24.21 16.16 7.24
CA ARG A 132 24.14 16.44 8.67
C ARG A 132 25.10 17.55 9.08
N ALA A 133 26.31 17.59 8.54
CA ALA A 133 27.29 18.64 8.80
C ALA A 133 26.82 20.05 8.38
N ARG A 134 25.82 20.14 7.50
CA ARG A 134 25.22 21.38 7.01
C ARG A 134 23.78 21.61 7.50
N GLY A 135 23.27 20.74 8.37
CA GLY A 135 21.87 20.82 8.82
C GLY A 135 20.85 20.54 7.70
N LEU A 136 21.25 19.83 6.64
CA LEU A 136 20.37 19.38 5.58
C LEU A 136 19.76 18.02 5.93
N SER A 137 18.50 17.82 5.55
CA SER A 137 17.85 16.50 5.63
C SER A 137 18.11 15.73 4.34
N LEU A 138 18.88 14.63 4.42
CA LEU A 138 19.10 13.73 3.29
C LEU A 138 17.76 13.15 2.79
N GLU A 139 16.86 12.82 3.70
CA GLU A 139 15.52 12.29 3.40
C GLU A 139 14.75 13.25 2.48
N ASN A 140 14.74 14.55 2.80
CA ASN A 140 14.08 15.54 1.95
C ASN A 140 14.71 15.59 0.55
N ILE A 141 16.04 15.53 0.46
CA ILE A 141 16.75 15.56 -0.84
C ILE A 141 16.42 14.33 -1.68
N LEU A 142 16.35 13.14 -1.06
CA LEU A 142 16.07 11.88 -1.75
C LEU A 142 14.61 11.74 -2.21
N GLN A 143 13.70 12.53 -1.66
CA GLN A 143 12.28 12.54 -2.02
C GLN A 143 11.91 13.65 -3.02
N GLU A 144 12.88 14.48 -3.40
CA GLU A 144 12.68 15.48 -4.45
C GLU A 144 12.73 14.87 -5.85
N ALA A 145 11.91 15.42 -6.75
CA ALA A 145 11.85 15.10 -8.17
C ALA A 145 13.10 15.60 -8.93
N SER A 146 14.26 15.03 -8.60
CA SER A 146 15.58 15.53 -8.98
C SER A 146 16.17 14.88 -10.23
N ILE A 147 15.59 13.76 -10.71
CA ILE A 147 16.06 13.04 -11.89
C ILE A 147 14.92 13.02 -12.90
N GLU A 148 15.04 13.83 -13.95
CA GLU A 148 14.07 13.84 -15.07
C GLU A 148 12.61 14.07 -14.62
N GLY A 149 12.40 14.85 -13.56
CA GLY A 149 11.06 15.15 -13.03
C GLY A 149 10.49 14.08 -12.10
N HIS A 150 11.25 13.03 -11.77
CA HIS A 150 10.88 11.96 -10.85
C HIS A 150 11.88 11.82 -9.70
N THR A 151 11.45 11.09 -8.67
CA THR A 151 12.27 10.79 -7.49
C THR A 151 13.35 9.75 -7.80
N PRO A 152 14.48 9.75 -7.06
CA PRO A 152 15.43 8.65 -7.07
C PRO A 152 14.80 7.27 -6.84
N LEU A 153 13.79 7.17 -5.96
CA LEU A 153 13.08 5.91 -5.67
C LEU A 153 12.32 5.39 -6.89
N TYR A 154 11.60 6.26 -7.62
CA TYR A 154 10.92 5.90 -8.86
C TYR A 154 11.88 5.24 -9.87
N TRP A 155 13.01 5.88 -10.13
CA TRP A 155 14.00 5.35 -11.06
C TRP A 155 14.70 4.09 -10.56
N ALA A 156 14.97 3.99 -9.26
CA ALA A 156 15.53 2.79 -8.65
C ALA A 156 14.60 1.57 -8.82
N ILE A 157 13.28 1.78 -8.72
CA ILE A 157 12.28 0.73 -8.97
C ILE A 157 12.29 0.31 -10.44
N LEU A 158 12.25 1.27 -11.38
CA LEU A 158 12.23 0.98 -12.82
C LEU A 158 13.49 0.27 -13.33
N LYS A 159 14.66 0.61 -12.79
CA LYS A 159 15.96 0.08 -13.24
C LYS A 159 16.38 -1.21 -12.54
N ARG A 160 15.58 -1.70 -11.60
CA ARG A 160 15.88 -2.92 -10.86
C ARG A 160 15.93 -4.10 -11.84
N SER A 161 17.04 -4.84 -11.86
CA SER A 161 17.08 -6.11 -12.56
C SER A 161 16.31 -7.15 -11.74
N GLY A 162 15.42 -7.92 -12.38
CA GLY A 162 14.62 -8.94 -11.70
C GLY A 162 15.42 -10.14 -11.14
N SER A 163 16.76 -10.05 -11.10
CA SER A 163 17.67 -11.18 -10.88
C SER A 163 18.34 -11.20 -9.49
N GLY A 164 17.99 -10.28 -8.59
CA GLY A 164 18.67 -10.16 -7.30
C GLY A 164 18.47 -11.38 -6.40
N THR A 165 19.56 -12.08 -6.09
CA THR A 165 19.61 -13.06 -5.00
C THR A 165 19.33 -12.37 -3.67
N SER A 166 18.56 -13.03 -2.82
CA SER A 166 17.84 -12.47 -1.65
C SER A 166 18.71 -11.98 -0.48
N GLN A 167 20.02 -11.83 -0.63
CA GLN A 167 20.93 -11.59 0.52
C GLN A 167 21.47 -10.17 0.66
N GLN A 168 21.32 -9.29 -0.34
CA GLN A 168 21.83 -7.90 -0.24
C GLN A 168 20.68 -6.90 -0.11
N ILE A 169 20.89 -5.89 0.75
CA ILE A 169 19.96 -4.75 0.90
C ILE A 169 19.99 -3.97 -0.42
N SER A 170 18.86 -3.91 -1.12
CA SER A 170 18.80 -3.19 -2.39
C SER A 170 18.74 -1.68 -2.16
N LEU A 171 19.16 -0.88 -3.16
CA LEU A 171 18.99 0.57 -3.13
C LEU A 171 17.52 0.97 -2.88
N VAL A 172 16.56 0.21 -3.43
CA VAL A 172 15.14 0.42 -3.20
C VAL A 172 14.79 0.27 -1.72
N ASP A 173 15.35 -0.73 -1.03
CA ASP A 173 15.11 -0.94 0.42
C ASP A 173 15.70 0.20 1.26
N LEU A 174 16.87 0.71 0.89
CA LEU A 174 17.49 1.87 1.54
C LEU A 174 16.63 3.13 1.37
N LEU A 175 16.14 3.39 0.16
CA LEU A 175 15.31 4.55 -0.14
C LEU A 175 13.93 4.48 0.53
N MET A 176 13.37 3.28 0.73
CA MET A 176 12.12 3.05 1.45
C MET A 176 12.29 2.99 2.99
N SER A 177 13.52 3.08 3.50
CA SER A 177 13.77 3.01 4.95
C SER A 177 13.36 4.26 5.72
N PHE A 178 13.09 5.36 5.02
CA PHE A 178 12.63 6.63 5.57
C PHE A 178 11.11 6.81 5.36
N PRO A 179 10.42 7.58 6.21
CA PRO A 179 9.04 7.99 5.97
C PRO A 179 8.86 8.72 4.63
N LEU A 180 8.13 8.11 3.70
CA LEU A 180 7.93 8.70 2.38
C LEU A 180 6.87 9.81 2.41
N ALA A 181 7.21 11.00 1.92
CA ALA A 181 6.26 12.07 1.70
C ALA A 181 5.22 11.64 0.65
N PRO A 182 3.97 12.12 0.75
CA PRO A 182 2.90 11.70 -0.16
C PRO A 182 3.22 11.83 -1.66
N PRO A 183 3.91 12.89 -2.14
CA PRO A 183 4.29 12.98 -3.55
C PRO A 183 5.30 11.90 -3.97
N ALA A 184 6.30 11.62 -3.14
CA ALA A 184 7.30 10.60 -3.41
C ALA A 184 6.70 9.19 -3.37
N LEU A 185 5.74 8.96 -2.46
CA LEU A 185 4.97 7.71 -2.42
C LEU A 185 4.11 7.53 -3.67
N ALA A 186 3.42 8.58 -4.13
CA ALA A 186 2.63 8.53 -5.35
C ALA A 186 3.51 8.22 -6.57
N ASP A 187 4.69 8.83 -6.64
CA ASP A 187 5.69 8.57 -7.68
C ASP A 187 6.19 7.12 -7.62
N ALA A 188 6.56 6.61 -6.44
CA ALA A 188 6.96 5.20 -6.28
C ALA A 188 5.84 4.21 -6.67
N ARG A 189 4.58 4.51 -6.33
CA ARG A 189 3.42 3.69 -6.76
C ARG A 189 3.27 3.68 -8.29
N ALA A 190 3.53 4.81 -8.96
CA ALA A 190 3.53 4.87 -10.42
C ALA A 190 4.64 4.00 -11.02
N ALA A 191 5.84 3.99 -10.44
CA ALA A 191 6.92 3.09 -10.88
C ALA A 191 6.53 1.61 -10.72
N CYS A 192 5.97 1.21 -9.58
CA CYS A 192 5.50 -0.15 -9.36
C CYS A 192 4.41 -0.57 -10.35
N LEU A 193 3.53 0.38 -10.72
CA LEU A 193 2.48 0.14 -11.71
C LEU A 193 3.06 -0.12 -13.11
N LEU A 194 4.08 0.66 -13.50
CA LEU A 194 4.78 0.49 -14.78
C LEU A 194 5.52 -0.85 -14.88
N THR A 195 6.16 -1.29 -13.80
CA THR A 195 6.85 -2.60 -13.77
C THR A 195 5.92 -3.78 -13.51
N SER A 196 4.71 -3.53 -13.03
CA SER A 196 3.78 -4.55 -12.53
C SER A 196 4.41 -5.46 -11.46
N ASP A 197 5.32 -4.93 -10.63
CA ASP A 197 5.99 -5.66 -9.55
C ASP A 197 5.24 -5.49 -8.22
N ASP A 198 4.37 -6.45 -7.92
CA ASP A 198 3.60 -6.46 -6.67
C ASP A 198 4.49 -6.64 -5.43
N ASN A 199 5.62 -7.34 -5.53
CA ASN A 199 6.49 -7.56 -4.37
C ASN A 199 7.11 -6.25 -3.88
N ILE A 200 7.58 -5.40 -4.80
CA ILE A 200 8.04 -4.05 -4.43
C ILE A 200 6.89 -3.24 -3.86
N PHE A 201 5.70 -3.32 -4.48
CA PHE A 201 4.53 -2.60 -4.01
C PHE A 201 4.12 -2.98 -2.59
N GLN A 202 4.10 -4.27 -2.24
CA GLN A 202 3.82 -4.69 -0.86
C GLN A 202 4.89 -4.17 0.10
N ARG A 203 6.18 -4.26 -0.24
CA ARG A 203 7.26 -3.68 0.59
C ARG A 203 7.10 -2.17 0.78
N LEU A 204 6.71 -1.46 -0.27
CA LEU A 204 6.42 -0.03 -0.23
C LEU A 204 5.26 0.27 0.74
N ARG A 205 4.20 -0.53 0.74
CA ARG A 205 3.06 -0.39 1.68
C ARG A 205 3.46 -0.63 3.14
N HIS A 206 4.46 -1.48 3.37
CA HIS A 206 5.01 -1.75 4.71
C HIS A 206 6.09 -0.76 5.13
N SER A 207 6.50 0.17 4.25
CA SER A 207 7.49 1.19 4.61
C SER A 207 6.96 2.15 5.70
N PRO A 208 7.84 2.73 6.52
CA PRO A 208 7.46 3.69 7.55
C PRO A 208 6.59 4.83 6.97
N GLY A 209 5.53 5.20 7.68
CA GLY A 209 4.59 6.24 7.24
C GLY A 209 3.55 5.80 6.20
N CYS A 210 3.67 4.61 5.61
CA CYS A 210 2.70 4.07 4.65
C CYS A 210 1.70 3.10 5.27
N ALA A 211 2.06 2.42 6.37
CA ALA A 211 1.16 1.57 7.14
C ALA A 211 0.10 2.45 7.82
N GLY A 212 -0.97 2.75 7.08
CA GLY A 212 -2.00 3.75 7.39
C GLY A 212 -2.93 3.40 8.55
N LEU A 213 -2.40 2.78 9.61
CA LEU A 213 -3.11 2.65 10.86
C LEU A 213 -3.21 4.01 11.53
N ASN A 214 -4.40 4.33 12.03
CA ASN A 214 -4.52 5.44 12.95
C ASN A 214 -3.93 5.05 14.32
N ALA A 215 -3.52 6.04 15.12
CA ALA A 215 -2.92 5.80 16.43
C ALA A 215 -3.81 4.99 17.40
N ALA A 216 -5.14 5.04 17.24
CA ALA A 216 -6.06 4.25 18.05
C ALA A 216 -6.07 2.78 17.63
N GLU A 217 -5.98 2.48 16.34
CA GLU A 217 -5.83 1.12 15.81
C GLU A 217 -4.50 0.52 16.24
N GLU A 218 -3.41 1.29 16.19
CA GLU A 218 -2.11 0.83 16.67
C GLU A 218 -2.16 0.51 18.18
N LEU A 219 -2.83 1.33 18.99
CA LEU A 219 -3.01 1.07 20.42
C LEU A 219 -3.83 -0.20 20.70
N LEU A 220 -4.88 -0.48 19.91
CA LEU A 220 -5.80 -1.59 20.13
C LEU A 220 -5.34 -2.91 19.51
N LEU A 221 -4.69 -2.83 18.34
CA LEU A 221 -4.21 -4.00 17.60
C LEU A 221 -2.78 -4.35 17.98
N GLY A 222 -1.99 -3.39 18.48
CA GLY A 222 -0.55 -3.49 18.65
C GLY A 222 0.19 -3.28 17.32
N ALA A 223 1.44 -3.75 17.26
CA ALA A 223 2.14 -3.86 15.98
C ALA A 223 1.35 -4.78 15.05
N GLN A 224 0.89 -4.24 13.93
CA GLN A 224 0.07 -4.99 13.00
C GLN A 224 0.93 -6.04 12.29
N PRO A 225 0.58 -7.33 12.38
CA PRO A 225 1.22 -8.36 11.58
C PRO A 225 1.02 -8.03 10.10
N ALA A 226 2.07 -8.25 9.30
CA ALA A 226 1.99 -8.07 7.85
C ALA A 226 1.09 -9.16 7.26
N ASP A 227 0.13 -8.75 6.44
CA ASP A 227 -0.67 -9.67 5.63
C ASP A 227 0.21 -10.21 4.49
N GLU A 228 0.11 -11.49 4.20
CA GLU A 228 0.80 -12.09 3.05
C GLU A 228 -0.11 -11.99 1.82
N VAL A 229 0.42 -11.47 0.72
CA VAL A 229 -0.30 -11.32 -0.54
C VAL A 229 0.61 -11.82 -1.66
N ILE A 230 0.11 -12.79 -2.42
CA ILE A 230 0.82 -13.39 -3.56
C ILE A 230 -0.05 -13.20 -4.79
N VAL A 231 0.47 -12.47 -5.78
CA VAL A 231 -0.21 -12.21 -7.05
C VAL A 231 0.40 -13.06 -8.16
N GLU A 232 -0.47 -13.81 -8.85
CA GLU A 232 -0.13 -14.65 -9.99
C GLU A 232 -0.89 -14.16 -11.23
N ASN A 233 -0.18 -13.62 -12.22
CA ASN A 233 -0.76 -13.26 -13.50
C ASN A 233 -0.76 -14.48 -14.43
N ALA A 234 -1.93 -14.92 -14.91
CA ALA A 234 -2.02 -16.11 -15.77
C ALA A 234 -1.34 -15.89 -17.14
N VAL A 235 -0.61 -16.89 -17.64
CA VAL A 235 0.04 -16.78 -18.96
C VAL A 235 -0.99 -17.08 -20.06
N GLY A 236 -1.06 -16.22 -21.08
CA GLY A 236 -1.86 -16.47 -22.30
C GLY A 236 -3.35 -16.11 -22.24
N THR A 237 -3.95 -15.95 -21.06
CA THR A 237 -5.33 -15.45 -20.93
C THR A 237 -5.35 -13.92 -20.92
N HIS A 238 -6.30 -13.30 -21.64
CA HIS A 238 -6.45 -11.85 -21.72
C HIS A 238 -6.91 -11.26 -20.37
N GLY A 239 -5.96 -11.00 -19.48
CA GLY A 239 -6.20 -10.27 -18.24
C GLY A 239 -6.59 -11.10 -17.02
N ALA A 240 -6.60 -12.44 -17.07
CA ALA A 240 -6.87 -13.24 -15.87
C ALA A 240 -5.72 -13.18 -14.85
N PHE A 241 -6.04 -13.13 -13.57
CA PHE A 241 -5.06 -13.17 -12.49
C PHE A 241 -5.66 -13.78 -11.23
N LYS A 242 -4.79 -14.25 -10.34
CA LYS A 242 -5.13 -14.86 -9.07
C LYS A 242 -4.34 -14.19 -7.96
N VAL A 243 -4.98 -13.95 -6.82
CA VAL A 243 -4.37 -13.38 -5.63
C VAL A 243 -4.65 -14.31 -4.46
N THR A 244 -3.59 -14.87 -3.89
CA THR A 244 -3.67 -15.64 -2.65
C THR A 244 -3.32 -14.73 -1.49
N MET A 245 -4.15 -14.69 -0.45
CA MET A 245 -3.95 -13.80 0.69
C MET A 245 -4.10 -14.55 2.02
N HIS A 246 -3.22 -14.20 2.96
CA HIS A 246 -3.26 -14.64 4.36
C HIS A 246 -3.43 -13.40 5.24
N LEU A 247 -4.63 -13.21 5.79
CA LEU A 247 -5.01 -12.01 6.53
C LEU A 247 -4.98 -12.30 8.03
N VAL A 248 -4.01 -11.74 8.73
CA VAL A 248 -3.81 -12.06 10.15
C VAL A 248 -4.81 -11.28 11.01
N HIS A 249 -5.38 -11.97 12.01
CA HIS A 249 -6.33 -11.41 12.98
C HIS A 249 -7.55 -10.72 12.33
N LEU A 250 -8.14 -11.31 11.28
CA LEU A 250 -9.22 -10.70 10.50
C LEU A 250 -10.34 -10.16 11.41
N GLN A 251 -10.88 -10.99 12.31
CA GLN A 251 -12.01 -10.61 13.16
C GLN A 251 -11.66 -9.47 14.11
N LYS A 252 -10.49 -9.52 14.74
CA LYS A 252 -10.02 -8.47 15.64
C LYS A 252 -9.91 -7.13 14.89
N ARG A 253 -9.30 -7.14 13.71
CA ARG A 253 -9.15 -5.95 12.86
C ARG A 253 -10.49 -5.43 12.36
N MET A 254 -11.39 -6.30 11.94
CA MET A 254 -12.74 -5.93 11.53
C MET A 254 -13.55 -5.30 12.67
N ARG A 255 -13.42 -5.79 13.91
CA ARG A 255 -14.09 -5.21 15.09
C ARG A 255 -13.55 -3.82 15.46
N VAL A 256 -12.25 -3.60 15.29
CA VAL A 256 -11.58 -2.33 15.65
C VAL A 256 -11.68 -1.31 14.52
N SER A 257 -11.14 -1.62 13.35
CA SER A 257 -11.01 -0.72 12.20
C SER A 257 -12.28 -0.59 11.38
N ARG A 258 -13.19 -1.58 11.46
CA ARG A 258 -14.40 -1.71 10.62
C ARG A 258 -14.15 -1.81 9.11
N LYS A 259 -12.89 -1.72 8.69
CA LYS A 259 -12.42 -1.84 7.31
C LYS A 259 -11.03 -2.44 7.32
N LEU A 260 -10.84 -3.48 6.53
CA LEU A 260 -9.57 -4.09 6.19
C LEU A 260 -9.39 -4.02 4.68
N ALA A 261 -8.42 -3.26 4.20
CA ALA A 261 -8.15 -3.07 2.78
C ALA A 261 -6.79 -3.62 2.37
N ILE A 262 -6.81 -4.47 1.35
CA ILE A 262 -5.65 -5.07 0.70
C ILE A 262 -5.51 -4.39 -0.64
N GLU A 263 -4.33 -3.84 -0.90
CA GLU A 263 -3.99 -3.32 -2.22
C GLU A 263 -2.95 -4.25 -2.85
N PHE A 264 -3.06 -4.47 -4.16
CA PHE A 264 -2.12 -5.29 -4.91
C PHE A 264 -2.06 -4.83 -6.37
N ILE A 265 -0.97 -5.16 -7.07
CA ILE A 265 -0.79 -4.86 -8.49
C ILE A 265 -1.02 -6.12 -9.30
N ALA A 266 -2.01 -6.10 -10.18
CA ALA A 266 -2.26 -7.17 -11.14
C ALA A 266 -2.64 -6.57 -12.50
N ARG A 267 -2.05 -7.11 -13.57
CA ARG A 267 -2.31 -6.68 -14.95
C ARG A 267 -2.20 -5.15 -15.17
N GLY A 268 -1.13 -4.55 -14.65
CA GLY A 268 -0.87 -3.11 -14.80
C GLY A 268 -1.93 -2.22 -14.16
N ARG A 269 -2.56 -2.67 -13.07
CA ARG A 269 -3.56 -1.93 -12.29
C ARG A 269 -3.34 -2.15 -10.80
N ILE A 270 -3.56 -1.11 -10.01
CA ILE A 270 -3.63 -1.19 -8.56
C ILE A 270 -5.07 -1.50 -8.18
N TRP A 271 -5.26 -2.65 -7.57
CA TRP A 271 -6.54 -3.12 -7.06
C TRP A 271 -6.64 -2.83 -5.57
N THR A 272 -7.86 -2.64 -5.09
CA THR A 272 -8.18 -2.60 -3.67
C THR A 272 -9.30 -3.60 -3.39
N LEU A 273 -8.99 -4.68 -2.67
CA LEU A 273 -9.97 -5.60 -2.12
C LEU A 273 -10.15 -5.26 -0.63
N ALA A 274 -11.38 -4.95 -0.22
CA ALA A 274 -11.66 -4.56 1.15
C ALA A 274 -12.78 -5.37 1.78
N PHE A 275 -12.53 -5.88 2.98
CA PHE A 275 -13.57 -6.33 3.91
C PHE A 275 -13.98 -5.12 4.74
N GLN A 276 -15.28 -4.82 4.82
CA GLN A 276 -15.74 -3.68 5.60
C GLN A 276 -17.13 -3.90 6.17
N ILE A 277 -17.47 -3.15 7.21
CA ILE A 277 -18.81 -3.10 7.77
C ILE A 277 -19.63 -2.10 6.96
N ALA A 278 -20.76 -2.55 6.41
CA ALA A 278 -21.68 -1.72 5.66
C ALA A 278 -22.15 -0.52 6.49
N THR A 279 -22.04 0.66 5.89
CA THR A 279 -22.45 1.93 6.50
C THR A 279 -23.87 2.30 6.03
N PRO A 280 -24.52 3.33 6.61
CA PRO A 280 -25.80 3.83 6.10
C PRO A 280 -25.77 4.25 4.62
N ALA A 281 -24.60 4.60 4.08
CA ALA A 281 -24.45 4.90 2.66
C ALA A 281 -24.59 3.65 1.76
N ASP A 282 -24.27 2.47 2.30
CA ASP A 282 -24.32 1.19 1.59
C ASP A 282 -25.70 0.51 1.66
N ARG A 283 -26.70 1.18 2.26
CA ARG A 283 -28.06 0.64 2.51
C ARG A 283 -28.78 0.08 1.30
N HIS A 284 -28.38 0.50 0.10
CA HIS A 284 -28.96 0.03 -1.16
C HIS A 284 -28.46 -1.36 -1.55
N HIS A 285 -27.32 -1.79 -0.99
CA HIS A 285 -26.68 -3.07 -1.29
C HIS A 285 -26.67 -4.02 -0.10
N ALA A 286 -26.51 -3.50 1.12
CA ALA A 286 -26.47 -4.29 2.34
C ALA A 286 -27.07 -3.53 3.53
N PRO A 287 -27.71 -4.21 4.50
CA PRO A 287 -28.11 -3.59 5.75
C PRO A 287 -26.89 -3.00 6.50
N PRO A 288 -27.02 -1.81 7.12
CA PRO A 288 -25.95 -1.27 7.95
C PRO A 288 -25.53 -2.23 9.06
N GLY A 289 -24.22 -2.39 9.25
CA GLY A 289 -23.66 -3.36 10.20
C GLY A 289 -23.29 -4.72 9.61
N SER A 290 -23.81 -5.07 8.43
CA SER A 290 -23.42 -6.31 7.75
C SER A 290 -21.99 -6.25 7.22
N TRP A 291 -21.26 -7.35 7.27
CA TRP A 291 -19.95 -7.44 6.63
C TRP A 291 -20.11 -7.59 5.11
N ILE A 292 -19.41 -6.75 4.37
CA ILE A 292 -19.37 -6.73 2.92
C ILE A 292 -17.93 -6.85 2.43
N VAL A 293 -17.78 -7.38 1.22
CA VAL A 293 -16.53 -7.39 0.48
C VAL A 293 -16.69 -6.48 -0.72
N THR A 294 -15.73 -5.60 -0.94
CA THR A 294 -15.70 -4.70 -2.09
C THR A 294 -14.40 -4.81 -2.85
N VAL A 295 -14.47 -4.74 -4.18
CA VAL A 295 -13.30 -4.60 -5.04
C VAL A 295 -13.40 -3.33 -5.88
N ALA A 296 -12.31 -2.57 -5.90
CA ALA A 296 -12.17 -1.33 -6.64
C ALA A 296 -10.78 -1.25 -7.30
N ILE A 297 -10.61 -0.28 -8.19
CA ILE A 297 -9.29 0.08 -8.74
C ILE A 297 -8.91 1.49 -8.30
N ASP A 298 -7.61 1.75 -8.25
CA ASP A 298 -7.10 3.07 -7.91
C ASP A 298 -7.31 4.10 -9.05
N GLU A 299 -7.65 5.36 -8.71
CA GLU A 299 -6.89 6.54 -9.16
C GLU A 299 -6.27 6.51 -10.55
N SER A 300 -5.04 6.04 -10.47
CA SER A 300 -4.01 6.01 -11.49
C SER A 300 -4.20 4.87 -12.50
N SER A 301 -5.11 3.93 -12.21
CA SER A 301 -5.28 2.72 -13.00
C SER A 301 -6.32 2.90 -14.11
N PRO A 302 -6.08 2.36 -15.32
CA PRO A 302 -7.06 2.41 -16.40
C PRO A 302 -8.37 1.70 -16.02
N THR A 303 -9.51 2.32 -16.37
CA THR A 303 -10.84 1.75 -16.13
C THR A 303 -10.99 0.37 -16.76
N THR A 304 -11.70 -0.55 -16.08
CA THR A 304 -11.83 -1.94 -16.58
C THR A 304 -13.10 -2.62 -16.09
N LEU A 305 -13.64 -3.53 -16.90
CA LEU A 305 -14.72 -4.42 -16.47
C LEU A 305 -14.12 -5.64 -15.79
N LEU A 306 -14.73 -6.05 -14.69
CA LEU A 306 -14.25 -7.11 -13.82
C LEU A 306 -15.32 -8.19 -13.65
N ASP A 307 -14.94 -9.43 -13.90
CA ASP A 307 -15.62 -10.60 -13.36
C ASP A 307 -14.66 -11.32 -12.42
N SER A 308 -15.06 -11.52 -11.17
CA SER A 308 -14.17 -12.08 -10.16
C SER A 308 -14.91 -12.94 -9.14
N MET A 309 -14.15 -13.82 -8.50
CA MET A 309 -14.59 -14.76 -7.49
C MET A 309 -13.62 -14.73 -6.31
N LEU A 310 -14.12 -14.42 -5.12
CA LEU A 310 -13.41 -14.59 -3.87
C LEU A 310 -13.81 -15.93 -3.26
N GLN A 311 -12.83 -16.79 -3.00
CA GLN A 311 -13.00 -18.06 -2.32
C GLN A 311 -12.29 -18.03 -0.96
N ILE A 312 -13.00 -18.45 0.08
CA ILE A 312 -12.43 -18.61 1.42
C ILE A 312 -12.45 -20.09 1.75
N GLN A 313 -11.26 -20.65 1.97
CA GLN A 313 -11.11 -22.07 2.24
C GLN A 313 -11.49 -22.38 3.69
N PRO A 314 -12.17 -23.51 3.96
CA PRO A 314 -12.33 -23.95 5.33
C PRO A 314 -10.96 -24.35 5.90
N MET A 315 -10.78 -24.13 7.20
CA MET A 315 -9.63 -24.66 7.91
C MET A 315 -9.72 -26.19 7.87
N TYR A 316 -8.85 -26.82 7.08
CA TYR A 316 -8.67 -28.26 7.21
C TYR A 316 -7.89 -28.49 8.50
N PRO A 317 -8.42 -29.24 9.47
CA PRO A 317 -7.62 -29.63 10.61
C PRO A 317 -6.42 -30.37 10.03
N VAL A 318 -5.22 -29.80 10.21
CA VAL A 318 -3.97 -30.46 9.83
C VAL A 318 -4.07 -31.83 10.47
N SER A 319 -4.27 -32.87 9.66
CA SER A 319 -4.36 -34.24 10.15
C SER A 319 -3.17 -34.39 11.07
N PRO A 320 -3.36 -34.65 12.38
CA PRO A 320 -2.24 -34.77 13.29
C PRO A 320 -1.31 -35.75 12.61
N VAL A 321 -0.10 -35.27 12.30
CA VAL A 321 0.94 -36.13 11.75
C VAL A 321 1.16 -37.13 12.86
N PHE A 322 0.40 -38.22 12.83
CA PHE A 322 0.54 -39.35 13.71
C PHE A 322 1.92 -39.85 13.36
N GLY A 323 2.90 -39.38 14.14
CA GLY A 323 4.28 -39.74 13.98
C GLY A 323 4.30 -41.25 13.86
N SER A 324 4.77 -41.74 12.70
CA SER A 324 5.12 -43.14 12.57
C SER A 324 5.91 -43.52 13.82
N PRO A 325 5.47 -44.52 14.60
CA PRO A 325 6.04 -44.84 15.91
C PRO A 325 7.41 -45.54 15.80
N ASN A 326 8.27 -45.10 14.88
CA ASN A 326 9.52 -45.76 14.54
C ASN A 326 10.73 -44.82 14.64
N GLN A 327 10.79 -44.02 15.70
CA GLN A 327 12.04 -43.39 16.13
C GLN A 327 12.40 -43.80 17.56
N TYR A 328 13.63 -44.29 17.63
CA TYR A 328 14.31 -45.00 18.69
C TYR A 328 14.29 -44.30 20.06
N PRO A 329 14.36 -45.06 21.17
CA PRO A 329 14.37 -44.51 22.51
C PRO A 329 15.73 -43.86 22.81
N VAL A 330 15.82 -42.52 22.73
CA VAL A 330 16.90 -41.78 23.39
C VAL A 330 16.49 -41.57 24.85
N ARG A 331 17.16 -42.33 25.70
CA ARG A 331 17.02 -42.35 27.16
C ARG A 331 17.67 -41.10 27.74
N SER A 332 16.89 -40.10 28.13
CA SER A 332 17.37 -38.94 28.89
C SER A 332 16.69 -38.90 30.25
N THR A 333 17.41 -39.40 31.25
CA THR A 333 17.14 -39.24 32.67
C THR A 333 17.42 -37.79 33.09
N THR A 334 16.40 -37.05 33.52
CA THR A 334 16.58 -35.82 34.32
C THR A 334 15.36 -35.64 35.25
N PRO A 335 15.56 -35.30 36.54
CA PRO A 335 14.51 -35.33 37.56
C PRO A 335 13.64 -34.06 37.58
N ALA A 336 12.40 -34.27 38.05
CA ALA A 336 11.31 -33.31 38.15
C ALA A 336 11.56 -32.14 39.12
N PRO A 337 10.93 -30.99 38.86
CA PRO A 337 10.40 -30.13 39.92
C PRO A 337 8.86 -30.01 39.89
N LEU A 338 8.36 -29.77 41.10
CA LEU A 338 6.98 -29.70 41.55
C LEU A 338 6.10 -28.68 40.81
N SER A 339 4.82 -29.05 40.71
CA SER A 339 3.72 -28.40 40.02
C SER A 339 3.18 -27.14 40.73
N THR A 340 2.83 -26.12 39.95
CA THR A 340 1.80 -25.12 40.29
C THR A 340 0.77 -25.05 39.16
N PRO A 341 -0.54 -25.23 39.43
CA PRO A 341 -1.56 -25.17 38.39
C PRO A 341 -1.94 -23.72 38.07
N THR A 342 -1.52 -23.22 36.90
CA THR A 342 -1.92 -21.90 36.40
C THR A 342 -3.17 -22.02 35.51
N ALA A 343 -4.22 -21.29 35.87
CA ALA A 343 -5.58 -21.33 35.30
C ALA A 343 -5.71 -20.66 33.91
N ALA A 344 -4.99 -21.15 32.90
CA ALA A 344 -5.06 -20.63 31.52
C ALA A 344 -5.60 -21.64 30.48
N GLY A 345 -6.23 -22.74 30.92
CA GLY A 345 -6.61 -23.87 30.04
C GLY A 345 -8.10 -23.97 29.63
N ALA A 346 -8.95 -22.99 29.95
CA ALA A 346 -10.41 -23.15 29.80
C ALA A 346 -10.95 -22.91 28.36
N ALA A 347 -10.28 -22.15 27.51
CA ALA A 347 -10.79 -21.81 26.17
C ALA A 347 -10.60 -22.94 25.13
N ALA A 348 -9.55 -23.77 25.27
CA ALA A 348 -9.27 -24.87 24.34
C ALA A 348 -10.19 -26.10 24.57
N ALA A 349 -10.77 -26.24 25.75
CA ALA A 349 -11.59 -27.41 26.10
C ALA A 349 -13.02 -27.36 25.53
N ALA A 350 -13.54 -26.16 25.20
CA ALA A 350 -14.89 -25.99 24.66
C ALA A 350 -15.04 -26.56 23.22
N TRP A 351 -13.95 -26.57 22.43
CA TRP A 351 -13.96 -27.12 21.08
C TRP A 351 -14.06 -28.64 21.04
N ASN A 352 -13.53 -29.33 22.06
CA ASN A 352 -13.56 -30.80 22.10
C ASN A 352 -14.91 -31.38 22.50
N SER A 353 -15.81 -30.58 23.09
CA SER A 353 -17.11 -31.06 23.59
C SER A 353 -18.23 -31.05 22.55
N LEU A 354 -18.02 -30.45 21.36
CA LEU A 354 -18.95 -30.55 20.23
C LEU A 354 -18.73 -31.77 19.32
N LYS A 355 -17.82 -32.70 19.69
CA LYS A 355 -17.62 -33.99 19.00
C LYS A 355 -18.65 -35.06 19.41
N LEU A 356 -19.94 -34.71 19.52
CA LEU A 356 -21.00 -35.72 19.65
C LEU A 356 -21.48 -36.16 18.26
N GLY A 357 -20.81 -37.18 17.72
CA GLY A 357 -21.40 -38.26 16.91
C GLY A 357 -22.04 -37.95 15.55
N GLY A 358 -22.05 -36.71 15.07
CA GLY A 358 -22.62 -36.34 13.78
C GLY A 358 -21.62 -36.52 12.63
N SER A 359 -22.07 -37.18 11.55
CA SER A 359 -21.42 -37.25 10.24
C SER A 359 -20.53 -36.03 9.93
N THR A 360 -19.25 -36.26 9.64
CA THR A 360 -18.29 -35.22 9.21
C THR A 360 -18.71 -34.68 7.86
N LYS A 361 -19.70 -33.78 7.84
CA LYS A 361 -20.07 -33.05 6.63
C LYS A 361 -18.84 -32.26 6.19
N LYS A 362 -18.38 -32.55 4.97
CA LYS A 362 -17.29 -31.81 4.33
C LYS A 362 -17.67 -30.34 4.33
N LEU A 363 -16.85 -29.50 4.96
CA LEU A 363 -17.06 -28.05 4.96
C LEU A 363 -16.87 -27.53 3.54
N GLU A 364 -17.83 -26.76 3.04
CA GLU A 364 -17.75 -26.15 1.73
C GLU A 364 -17.03 -24.79 1.81
N PRO A 365 -16.18 -24.44 0.82
CA PRO A 365 -15.60 -23.11 0.72
C PRO A 365 -16.66 -22.03 0.55
N ILE A 366 -16.47 -20.86 1.19
CA ILE A 366 -17.35 -19.70 0.96
C ILE A 366 -16.91 -19.09 -0.37
N SER A 367 -17.85 -18.99 -1.33
CA SER A 367 -17.57 -18.44 -2.67
C SER A 367 -18.43 -17.20 -2.92
N LEU A 368 -17.77 -16.07 -3.15
CA LEU A 368 -18.37 -14.75 -3.32
C LEU A 368 -18.03 -14.22 -4.70
N ARG A 369 -19.03 -14.06 -5.57
CA ARG A 369 -18.82 -13.44 -6.88
C ARG A 369 -18.90 -11.92 -6.77
N LEU A 370 -17.86 -11.25 -7.25
CA LEU A 370 -17.75 -9.80 -7.31
C LEU A 370 -17.68 -9.41 -8.79
N ARG A 371 -18.73 -8.78 -9.31
CA ARG A 371 -18.81 -8.41 -10.73
C ARG A 371 -19.05 -6.92 -10.86
N SER A 372 -18.31 -6.25 -11.74
CA SER A 372 -18.69 -4.90 -12.16
C SER A 372 -20.01 -4.98 -12.91
N GLY A 373 -20.89 -4.00 -12.72
CA GLY A 373 -22.09 -3.87 -13.53
C GLY A 373 -21.76 -3.58 -15.02
N PRO A 374 -22.70 -3.04 -15.80
CA PRO A 374 -22.45 -2.66 -17.19
C PRO A 374 -21.40 -1.53 -17.33
N SER A 375 -21.04 -0.88 -16.22
CA SER A 375 -20.06 0.20 -16.19
C SER A 375 -18.73 -0.27 -15.63
N PRO A 376 -17.59 0.17 -16.21
CA PRO A 376 -16.26 -0.25 -15.77
C PRO A 376 -15.92 0.31 -14.38
N LEU A 377 -15.09 -0.42 -13.65
CA LEU A 377 -14.46 0.06 -12.43
C LEU A 377 -13.51 1.23 -12.74
N GLY A 378 -13.36 2.14 -11.78
CA GLY A 378 -12.53 3.36 -11.91
C GLY A 378 -13.23 4.57 -12.52
N GLU A 379 -14.40 4.37 -13.13
CA GLU A 379 -15.24 5.50 -13.52
C GLU A 379 -15.74 6.24 -12.27
N ARG A 380 -15.77 7.58 -12.35
CA ARG A 380 -16.23 8.42 -11.25
C ARG A 380 -17.74 8.27 -11.09
N ASP A 381 -18.17 7.75 -9.93
CA ASP A 381 -19.59 7.62 -9.60
C ASP A 381 -20.02 8.75 -8.68
N TRP A 382 -20.72 9.75 -9.21
CA TRP A 382 -21.20 10.89 -8.42
C TRP A 382 -22.23 10.52 -7.34
N ARG A 383 -22.77 9.29 -7.36
CA ARG A 383 -23.75 8.81 -6.38
C ARG A 383 -23.11 8.15 -5.16
N ASP A 384 -21.89 7.62 -5.29
CA ASP A 384 -21.15 7.05 -4.17
C ASP A 384 -20.38 8.19 -3.45
N ALA A 385 -20.40 8.19 -2.12
CA ALA A 385 -19.64 9.16 -1.32
C ALA A 385 -18.13 9.07 -1.61
N THR A 386 -17.65 7.88 -1.96
CA THR A 386 -16.25 7.63 -2.39
C THR A 386 -15.97 8.13 -3.81
N ARG A 387 -17.02 8.54 -4.53
CA ARG A 387 -16.98 8.97 -5.93
C ARG A 387 -16.41 7.96 -6.91
N ARG A 388 -16.30 6.67 -6.56
CA ARG A 388 -15.75 5.64 -7.43
C ARG A 388 -16.63 4.41 -7.48
N ARG A 389 -16.77 3.86 -8.68
CA ARG A 389 -17.43 2.56 -8.85
C ARG A 389 -16.61 1.43 -8.23
N ARG A 390 -17.30 0.55 -7.52
CA ARG A 390 -16.77 -0.67 -6.89
C ARG A 390 -17.76 -1.80 -7.08
N ALA A 391 -17.26 -3.03 -7.22
CA ALA A 391 -18.10 -4.22 -7.12
C ALA A 391 -18.22 -4.62 -5.64
N MET A 392 -19.40 -5.08 -5.24
CA MET A 392 -19.73 -5.36 -3.83
C MET A 392 -20.49 -6.66 -3.71
N ALA A 393 -20.20 -7.44 -2.67
CA ALA A 393 -20.96 -8.61 -2.25
C ALA A 393 -21.12 -8.62 -0.72
N THR A 394 -22.27 -9.07 -0.24
CA THR A 394 -22.56 -9.19 1.19
C THR A 394 -22.22 -10.59 1.67
N LEU A 395 -21.42 -10.73 2.74
CA LEU A 395 -21.03 -12.05 3.26
C LEU A 395 -22.23 -12.85 3.75
N SER A 396 -23.26 -12.20 4.30
CA SER A 396 -24.48 -12.87 4.76
C SER A 396 -25.34 -13.45 3.65
N ALA A 397 -25.10 -13.09 2.38
CA ALA A 397 -25.82 -13.63 1.24
C ALA A 397 -25.29 -15.01 0.80
N VAL A 398 -24.13 -15.43 1.31
CA VAL A 398 -23.48 -16.70 0.95
C VAL A 398 -23.51 -17.67 2.13
N THR A 399 -23.77 -18.94 1.86
CA THR A 399 -23.76 -20.00 2.86
C THR A 399 -22.42 -20.01 3.62
N GLY A 400 -22.48 -19.90 4.94
CA GLY A 400 -21.29 -19.85 5.81
C GLY A 400 -20.61 -18.48 5.91
N GLY A 401 -20.90 -17.54 5.00
CA GLY A 401 -20.26 -16.23 4.98
C GLY A 401 -20.56 -15.37 6.21
N ALA A 402 -21.80 -15.41 6.72
CA ALA A 402 -22.15 -14.76 7.99
C ALA A 402 -21.36 -15.32 9.19
N GLY A 403 -20.87 -16.57 9.09
CA GLY A 403 -20.08 -17.20 10.15
C GLY A 403 -18.77 -16.47 10.46
N LEU A 404 -18.21 -15.72 9.49
CA LEU A 404 -16.93 -15.03 9.63
C LEU A 404 -16.93 -13.93 10.68
N GLU A 405 -18.10 -13.43 11.13
CA GLU A 405 -18.18 -12.41 12.19
C GLU A 405 -18.06 -13.00 13.62
N PHE A 406 -18.30 -14.32 13.74
CA PHE A 406 -18.39 -15.02 15.03
C PHE A 406 -17.12 -15.81 15.35
N ASP A 407 -16.72 -15.77 16.61
CA ASP A 407 -15.57 -16.54 17.08
C ASP A 407 -15.82 -18.05 16.85
N GLY A 408 -14.78 -18.75 16.40
CA GLY A 408 -14.84 -20.17 16.07
C GLY A 408 -15.49 -20.52 14.74
N CYS A 409 -15.57 -19.55 13.82
CA CYS A 409 -15.82 -19.82 12.42
C CYS A 409 -14.85 -20.90 11.88
N PRO A 410 -15.33 -21.97 11.22
CA PRO A 410 -14.47 -23.02 10.68
C PRO A 410 -13.67 -22.59 9.45
N HIS A 411 -13.90 -21.39 8.93
CA HIS A 411 -13.16 -20.77 7.83
C HIS A 411 -12.04 -19.82 8.30
N LEU A 412 -11.84 -19.72 9.62
CA LEU A 412 -10.71 -19.01 10.20
C LEU A 412 -9.76 -20.01 10.84
N ASN A 413 -8.47 -19.71 10.74
CA ASN A 413 -7.44 -20.46 11.42
C ASN A 413 -7.53 -20.23 12.94
N LEU A 414 -6.85 -21.08 13.72
CA LEU A 414 -6.86 -21.02 15.19
C LEU A 414 -6.32 -19.70 15.76
N ASP A 415 -5.45 -19.02 15.01
CA ASP A 415 -4.92 -17.70 15.34
C ASP A 415 -5.86 -16.55 14.89
N GLY A 416 -7.01 -16.87 14.28
CA GLY A 416 -7.95 -15.90 13.73
C GLY A 416 -7.50 -15.29 12.40
N SER A 417 -6.50 -15.88 11.73
CA SER A 417 -6.16 -15.53 10.36
C SER A 417 -7.16 -16.11 9.34
N LEU A 418 -7.24 -15.49 8.17
CA LEU A 418 -8.09 -15.89 7.06
C LEU A 418 -7.24 -16.18 5.82
N ASP A 419 -7.37 -17.39 5.28
CA ASP A 419 -6.83 -17.76 3.98
C ASP A 419 -7.90 -17.59 2.90
N ALA A 420 -7.61 -16.76 1.91
CA ALA A 420 -8.52 -16.50 0.81
C ALA A 420 -7.81 -16.45 -0.54
N THR A 421 -8.56 -16.78 -1.60
CA THR A 421 -8.12 -16.73 -2.99
C THR A 421 -9.07 -15.84 -3.76
N PHE A 422 -8.56 -14.78 -4.38
CA PHE A 422 -9.31 -13.91 -5.27
C PHE A 422 -8.88 -14.17 -6.71
N GLU A 423 -9.79 -14.71 -7.52
CA GLU A 423 -9.58 -14.96 -8.95
C GLU A 423 -10.38 -13.95 -9.75
N ALA A 424 -9.76 -13.37 -10.77
CA ALA A 424 -10.38 -12.32 -11.57
C ALA A 424 -9.99 -12.45 -13.04
N GLU A 425 -10.93 -12.07 -13.90
CA GLU A 425 -10.72 -11.94 -15.33
C GLU A 425 -11.19 -10.56 -15.79
N LEU A 426 -10.33 -9.88 -16.56
CA LEU A 426 -10.66 -8.61 -17.18
C LEU A 426 -11.44 -8.89 -18.45
N THR A 427 -12.75 -8.69 -18.40
CA THR A 427 -13.57 -8.84 -19.60
C THR A 427 -13.28 -7.68 -20.52
N HIS A 428 -12.81 -7.96 -21.75
CA HIS A 428 -12.86 -6.95 -22.79
C HIS A 428 -14.33 -6.57 -22.98
N ARG A 429 -14.61 -5.29 -23.23
CA ARG A 429 -15.91 -4.93 -23.79
C ARG A 429 -15.92 -5.60 -25.16
N SER A 430 -16.59 -6.75 -25.26
CA SER A 430 -16.71 -7.45 -26.54
C SER A 430 -17.27 -6.43 -27.51
N GLU A 431 -16.55 -6.16 -28.59
CA GLU A 431 -17.02 -5.27 -29.67
C GLU A 431 -18.31 -5.79 -30.31
N ASP A 432 -18.74 -7.00 -29.95
CA ASP A 432 -20.04 -7.60 -30.26
C ASP A 432 -21.23 -6.99 -29.51
N ALA A 433 -21.03 -5.94 -28.70
CA ALA A 433 -22.12 -5.00 -28.46
C ALA A 433 -22.32 -4.17 -29.73
N GLU A 434 -22.84 -4.85 -30.76
CA GLU A 434 -23.32 -4.34 -32.03
C GLU A 434 -23.81 -2.90 -31.85
N CYS A 435 -23.18 -1.98 -32.58
CA CYS A 435 -23.75 -0.67 -32.87
C CYS A 435 -25.13 -0.87 -33.50
N ASN A 436 -26.15 -1.06 -32.66
CA ASN A 436 -27.53 -0.82 -33.03
C ASN A 436 -27.67 0.69 -33.18
N ILE A 437 -27.26 1.19 -34.35
CA ILE A 437 -27.61 2.50 -34.85
C ILE A 437 -29.11 2.42 -35.10
N MET A 438 -29.92 2.92 -34.15
CA MET A 438 -31.33 3.21 -34.37
C MET A 438 -31.51 4.62 -34.91
#